data_AF-A0A2G4T7L0-F1
#
_entry.id   AF-A0A2G4T7L0-F1
#
_cell.length_a   1.000
_cell.length_b   1.000
_cell.length_c   1.000
_cell.angle_alpha   90.00
_cell.angle_beta   90.00
_cell.angle_gamma   90.00
#
_symmetry.space_group_name_H-M   'P 1'
#
loop_
_entity.id
_entity.type
_entity.pdbx_description
1 polymer ?
#
loop_
_entity_poly.entity_id
_entity_poly.type
_entity_poly.pdbx_seq_one_letter_code
_entity_poly.pdbx_strand_id
1 'polypeptide(L)'
;MPSKVILSGNRNKYYVICKDGMVDKWKQNKSMSIDDVVCDKKIYASSGADPQDYEASYDNPDFRETFGSVQFEDAACKILEKGQQTSC
;
A
#
# COMPACT_ATOMS: atom_id res chain seq x y z
N MET A 1 7.67 -6.40 -14.40
CA MET A 1 7.71 -4.98 -13.99
C MET A 1 7.19 -4.88 -12.56
N PRO A 2 7.70 -4.00 -11.70
CA PRO A 2 7.11 -3.80 -10.38
C PRO A 2 5.62 -3.45 -10.50
N SER A 3 4.82 -3.92 -9.54
CA SER A 3 3.37 -3.75 -9.54
C SER A 3 2.97 -2.76 -8.45
N LYS A 4 1.97 -1.91 -8.72
CA LYS A 4 1.41 -1.00 -7.71
C LYS A 4 0.10 -1.59 -7.20
N VAL A 5 -0.05 -1.69 -5.89
CA VAL A 5 -1.33 -2.06 -5.28
C VAL A 5 -1.91 -0.85 -4.59
N ILE A 6 -3.07 -0.40 -5.07
CA ILE A 6 -3.68 0.88 -4.70
C ILE A 6 -4.96 0.62 -3.90
N LEU A 7 -5.08 1.24 -2.74
CA LEU A 7 -6.27 1.28 -1.91
C LEU A 7 -6.78 2.72 -1.83
N SER A 8 -8.04 2.93 -2.22
CA SER A 8 -8.71 4.21 -2.02
C SER A 8 -9.05 4.37 -0.53
N GLY A 9 -8.47 5.38 0.11
CA GLY A 9 -8.91 5.89 1.40
C GLY A 9 -10.07 6.87 1.24
N ASN A 10 -10.33 7.65 2.30
CA ASN A 10 -11.47 8.57 2.33
C ASN A 10 -11.22 9.79 1.43
N ARG A 11 -10.06 10.44 1.58
CA ARG A 11 -9.64 11.60 0.78
C ARG A 11 -8.47 11.31 -0.15
N ASN A 12 -7.60 10.39 0.24
CA ASN A 12 -6.39 10.05 -0.52
C ASN A 12 -6.44 8.61 -1.04
N LYS A 13 -5.67 8.34 -2.10
CA LYS A 13 -5.32 6.98 -2.50
C LYS A 13 -3.99 6.62 -1.86
N TYR A 14 -3.91 5.44 -1.29
CA TYR A 14 -2.70 4.90 -0.68
C TYR A 14 -2.22 3.71 -1.49
N TYR A 15 -0.92 3.55 -1.65
CA TYR A 15 -0.39 2.41 -2.40
C TYR A 15 0.99 1.99 -1.93
N VAL A 16 1.33 0.74 -2.25
CA VAL A 16 2.66 0.17 -2.07
C VAL A 16 3.19 -0.32 -3.41
N ILE A 17 4.51 -0.21 -3.59
CA ILE A 17 5.21 -0.75 -4.76
C ILE A 17 5.66 -2.17 -4.40
N CYS A 18 5.24 -3.14 -5.20
CA CYS A 18 5.48 -4.55 -4.97
C CYS A 18 6.39 -5.14 -6.04
N LYS A 19 7.23 -6.10 -5.63
CA LYS A 19 8.04 -6.90 -6.53
C LYS A 19 7.15 -7.69 -7.49
N ASP A 20 7.65 -7.91 -8.70
CA ASP A 20 6.95 -8.63 -9.76
C ASP A 20 6.53 -10.03 -9.31
N GLY A 21 5.24 -10.36 -9.48
CA GLY A 21 4.67 -11.66 -9.12
C GLY A 21 4.62 -12.00 -7.62
N MET A 22 5.06 -11.10 -6.73
CA MET A 22 5.06 -11.38 -5.28
C MET A 22 3.71 -11.14 -4.63
N VAL A 23 2.89 -10.23 -5.16
CA VAL A 23 1.54 -9.96 -4.64
C VAL A 23 0.67 -11.22 -4.70
N ASP A 24 0.67 -11.92 -5.82
CA ASP A 24 -0.11 -13.16 -5.99
C ASP A 24 0.39 -14.28 -5.07
N LYS A 25 1.71 -14.42 -4.94
CA LYS A 25 2.33 -15.38 -4.01
C LYS A 25 1.97 -15.08 -2.56
N TRP A 26 1.98 -13.82 -2.16
CA TRP A 26 1.58 -13.40 -0.82
C TRP A 26 0.09 -13.64 -0.57
N LYS A 27 -0.77 -13.37 -1.54
CA LYS A 27 -2.22 -13.66 -1.45
C LYS A 27 -2.50 -15.15 -1.28
N GLN A 28 -1.69 -16.03 -1.88
CA GLN A 28 -1.76 -17.48 -1.72
C GLN A 28 -1.12 -17.97 -0.42
N ASN A 29 -0.10 -17.26 0.08
CA ASN A 29 0.62 -17.60 1.30
C ASN A 29 0.86 -16.35 2.17
N LYS A 30 -0.13 -16.03 3.00
CA LYS A 30 -0.12 -14.87 3.90
C LYS A 30 0.90 -14.96 5.04
N SER A 31 1.60 -16.09 5.19
CA SER A 31 2.69 -16.24 6.16
C SER A 31 4.01 -15.64 5.68
N MET A 32 4.06 -15.18 4.42
CA MET A 32 5.22 -14.51 3.86
C MET A 32 5.37 -13.09 4.42
N SER A 33 6.62 -12.68 4.69
CA SER A 33 6.91 -11.32 5.17
C SER A 33 6.56 -10.29 4.10
N ILE A 34 5.97 -9.17 4.52
CA ILE A 34 5.69 -8.03 3.63
C ILE A 34 6.98 -7.52 2.98
N ASP A 35 8.13 -7.64 3.66
CA ASP A 35 9.45 -7.23 3.15
C ASP A 35 9.89 -8.00 1.92
N ASP A 36 9.45 -9.26 1.81
CA ASP A 36 9.72 -10.08 0.64
C ASP A 36 8.84 -9.67 -0.54
N VAL A 37 7.70 -9.03 -0.27
CA VAL A 37 6.70 -8.63 -1.27
C VAL A 37 6.92 -7.21 -1.80
N VAL A 38 7.18 -6.25 -0.91
CA VAL A 38 7.33 -4.84 -1.29
C VAL A 38 8.73 -4.53 -1.84
N CYS A 39 8.83 -3.55 -2.72
CA CYS A 39 10.11 -3.02 -3.20
C CYS A 39 10.80 -2.17 -2.13
N ASP A 40 10.00 -1.42 -1.36
CA ASP A 40 10.46 -0.52 -0.32
C ASP A 40 9.47 -0.46 0.84
N LYS A 41 9.98 -0.24 2.06
CA LYS A 41 9.20 -0.16 3.30
C LYS A 41 8.48 1.19 3.45
N LYS A 42 7.74 1.60 2.42
CA LYS A 42 7.03 2.87 2.40
C LYS A 42 5.63 2.70 1.84
N ILE A 43 4.72 3.51 2.37
CA ILE A 43 3.41 3.69 1.80
C ILE A 43 3.41 5.05 1.14
N TYR A 44 2.94 5.08 -0.10
CA TYR A 44 2.77 6.31 -0.84
C TYR A 44 1.32 6.73 -0.78
N ALA A 45 1.09 8.04 -0.78
CA ALA A 45 -0.21 8.65 -0.89
C ALA A 45 -0.24 9.53 -2.15
N SER A 46 -1.40 9.56 -2.78
CA SER A 46 -1.70 10.45 -3.91
C SER A 46 -3.05 11.11 -3.62
N SER A 47 -3.09 12.43 -3.69
CA SER A 47 -4.34 13.17 -3.47
C SER A 47 -5.05 13.37 -4.80
N GLY A 48 -6.38 13.29 -4.81
CA GLY A 48 -7.15 13.53 -6.04
C GLY A 48 -6.97 14.95 -6.62
N ALA A 49 -6.54 15.91 -5.79
CA ALA A 49 -6.33 17.31 -6.16
C ALA A 49 -4.90 17.61 -6.66
N ASP A 50 -3.91 16.83 -6.24
CA ASP A 50 -2.51 16.96 -6.66
C ASP A 50 -1.95 15.54 -6.86
N PRO A 51 -1.74 15.11 -8.11
CA PRO A 51 -1.36 13.74 -8.42
C PRO A 51 0.10 13.43 -8.09
N GLN A 52 0.85 14.35 -7.45
CA GLN A 52 2.18 14.01 -6.97
C GLN A 52 2.09 12.91 -5.92
N ASP A 53 2.81 11.84 -6.21
CA ASP A 53 3.05 10.74 -5.30
C ASP A 53 3.99 11.22 -4.19
N TYR A 54 3.58 11.11 -2.94
CA TYR A 54 4.41 11.44 -1.77
C TYR A 54 4.36 10.32 -0.73
N GLU A 55 5.36 10.26 0.16
CA GLU A 55 5.37 9.30 1.26
C GLU A 55 4.25 9.64 2.25
N ALA A 56 3.39 8.66 2.54
CA ALA A 56 2.25 8.83 3.43
C ALA A 56 2.73 9.11 4.86
N SER A 57 2.16 10.15 5.48
CA SER A 57 2.38 10.43 6.90
C SER A 57 1.42 9.59 7.76
N TYR A 58 1.98 8.80 8.69
CA TYR A 58 1.22 8.01 9.67
C TYR A 58 0.48 8.87 10.70
N ASP A 59 0.85 10.15 10.81
CA ASP A 59 0.14 11.15 11.62
C ASP A 59 -1.02 11.80 10.88
N ASN A 60 -1.17 11.54 9.58
CA ASN A 60 -2.30 12.03 8.81
C ASN A 60 -3.61 11.40 9.36
N PRO A 61 -4.61 12.23 9.76
CA PRO A 61 -5.89 11.72 10.24
C PRO A 61 -6.57 10.77 9.25
N ASP A 62 -6.52 11.08 7.95
CA ASP A 62 -7.11 10.24 6.89
C ASP A 62 -6.43 8.88 6.79
N PHE A 63 -5.10 8.83 7.00
CA PHE A 63 -4.35 7.58 7.06
C PHE A 63 -4.81 6.74 8.25
N ARG A 64 -4.89 7.34 9.45
CA ARG A 64 -5.33 6.64 10.66
C ARG A 64 -6.78 6.18 10.56
N GLU A 65 -7.67 6.96 9.97
CA GLU A 65 -9.06 6.54 9.70
C GLU A 65 -9.11 5.37 8.71
N THR A 66 -8.27 5.39 7.68
CA THR A 66 -8.24 4.34 6.65
C THR A 66 -7.65 3.04 7.18
N PHE A 67 -6.53 3.09 7.92
CA PHE A 67 -5.77 1.91 8.32
C PHE A 67 -6.05 1.47 9.76
N GLY A 68 -6.38 2.38 10.67
CA GLY A 68 -6.58 2.11 12.10
C GLY A 68 -5.30 1.84 12.89
N SER A 69 -4.20 1.50 12.22
CA SER A 69 -2.87 1.27 12.78
C SER A 69 -1.86 2.28 12.24
N VAL A 70 -0.83 2.59 13.04
CA VAL A 70 0.30 3.44 12.67
C VAL A 70 1.53 2.64 12.23
N GLN A 71 1.41 1.32 12.10
CA GLN A 71 2.51 0.47 11.65
C GLN A 71 2.46 0.23 10.15
N PHE A 72 3.64 0.25 9.52
CA PHE A 72 3.82 -0.01 8.10
C PHE A 72 3.21 -1.37 7.70
N GLU A 73 3.52 -2.43 8.45
CA GLU A 73 3.13 -3.80 8.10
C GLU A 73 1.62 -3.98 8.06
N ASP A 74 0.90 -3.47 9.06
CA ASP A 74 -0.57 -3.50 9.10
C ASP A 74 -1.18 -2.77 7.90
N ALA A 75 -0.68 -1.57 7.60
CA ALA A 75 -1.19 -0.76 6.52
C ALA A 75 -0.86 -1.38 5.15
N ALA A 76 0.36 -1.88 4.96
CA ALA A 76 0.77 -2.60 3.76
C ALA A 76 -0.05 -3.89 3.55
N CYS A 77 -0.24 -4.70 4.59
CA CYS A 77 -1.13 -5.86 4.56
C CYS A 77 -2.53 -5.46 4.09
N LYS A 78 -3.12 -4.42 4.69
CA LYS A 78 -4.46 -3.95 4.32
C LYS A 78 -4.53 -3.49 2.87
N ILE A 79 -3.51 -2.81 2.37
CA ILE A 79 -3.41 -2.42 0.95
C ILE A 79 -3.31 -3.65 0.05
N LEU A 80 -2.49 -4.65 0.39
CA LEU A 80 -2.39 -5.88 -0.40
C LEU A 80 -3.69 -6.70 -0.43
N GLU A 81 -4.43 -6.72 0.68
CA GLU A 81 -5.69 -7.46 0.81
C GLU A 81 -6.89 -6.80 0.16
N LYS A 82 -7.00 -5.47 0.28
CA LYS A 82 -8.19 -4.72 -0.15
C LYS A 82 -7.94 -3.87 -1.39
N GLY A 83 -6.68 -3.60 -1.70
CA GLY A 83 -6.28 -2.77 -2.82
C GLY A 83 -6.38 -3.49 -4.16
N GLN A 84 -6.48 -2.68 -5.21
CA GLN A 84 -6.48 -3.13 -6.58
C GLN A 84 -5.06 -3.11 -7.13
N GLN A 85 -4.62 -4.25 -7.65
CA GLN A 85 -3.32 -4.36 -8.31
C GLN A 85 -3.42 -3.72 -9.70
N THR A 86 -2.43 -2.89 -10.01
CA THR A 86 -2.28 -2.19 -11.28
C THR A 86 -0.88 -2.43 -11.80
N SER A 87 -0.78 -2.80 -13.07
CA SER A 87 0.50 -2.88 -13.77
C SER A 87 1.05 -1.46 -13.93
N CYS A 88 2.31 -1.24 -13.53
CA CYS A 88 3.02 0.01 -13.86
C CYS A 88 3.29 0.09 -15.36
#